data_AF-A0A286RJL3-F1
#
_entry.id   AF-A0A286RJL3-F1
#
_cell.length_a   1.000
_cell.length_b   1.000
_cell.length_c   1.000
_cell.angle_alpha   90.00
_cell.angle_beta   90.00
_cell.angle_gamma   90.00
#
_symmetry.space_group_name_H-M   'P 1'
#
loop_
_entity.id
_entity.type
_entity.pdbx_description
1 polymer ?
#
loop_
_entity_poly.entity_id
_entity_poly.type
_entity_poly.pdbx_seq_one_letter_code
_entity_poly.pdbx_strand_id
1 'polypeptide(L)' 'MVETTFTIAVLPGDGIGPEVIREAVKVLRAVESHLPDVRFSLTEYPCGAAAWV' A
#
# COMPACT_ATOMS: atom_id res chain seq x y z
N MET A 1 -7.29 11.42 21.01
CA MET A 1 -7.79 10.57 19.90
C MET A 1 -6.97 9.28 19.94
N VAL A 2 -7.51 8.16 19.45
CA VAL A 2 -6.82 6.86 19.52
C VAL A 2 -6.20 6.57 18.17
N GLU A 3 -4.88 6.39 18.15
CA GLU A 3 -4.14 6.01 16.95
C GLU A 3 -4.61 4.63 16.45
N THR A 4 -4.93 4.54 15.16
CA THR A 4 -5.35 3.31 14.49
C THR A 4 -4.35 2.96 13.41
N THR A 5 -3.81 1.74 13.48
CA THR A 5 -2.92 1.20 12.45
C THR A 5 -3.66 0.26 11.52
N PHE A 6 -3.71 0.59 10.25
CA PHE A 6 -4.25 -0.27 9.19
C PHE A 6 -3.12 -1.14 8.63
N THR A 7 -3.27 -2.46 8.74
CA THR A 7 -2.33 -3.42 8.14
C THR A 7 -2.84 -3.80 6.76
N ILE A 8 -2.04 -3.56 5.73
CA ILE A 8 -2.45 -3.69 4.33
C ILE A 8 -1.40 -4.51 3.58
N ALA A 9 -1.85 -5.62 2.97
CA ALA A 9 -1.08 -6.32 1.96
C ALA A 9 -1.18 -5.56 0.63
N VAL A 10 -0.04 -5.16 0.09
CA VAL A 10 0.06 -4.47 -1.20
C VAL A 10 0.36 -5.51 -2.26
N LEU A 11 -0.55 -5.66 -3.22
CA LEU A 11 -0.48 -6.65 -4.29
C LEU A 11 -0.41 -5.91 -5.63
N PRO A 12 0.79 -5.63 -6.15
CA PRO A 12 0.96 -4.80 -7.35
C PRO A 12 0.39 -5.43 -8.63
N GLY A 13 0.35 -6.76 -8.69
CA GLY A 13 -0.15 -7.49 -9.86
C GLY A 13 0.72 -7.30 -11.11
N ASP A 14 0.08 -7.48 -12.27
CA ASP A 14 0.72 -7.48 -13.58
C ASP A 14 0.27 -6.27 -14.42
N GLY A 15 0.85 -6.11 -15.61
CA GLY A 15 0.51 -5.01 -16.52
C GLY A 15 0.90 -3.66 -15.90
N ILE A 16 -0.03 -2.71 -15.88
CA ILE A 16 0.20 -1.36 -15.30
C ILE A 16 0.07 -1.31 -13.77
N GLY A 17 -0.22 -2.45 -13.13
CA GLY A 17 -0.47 -2.54 -11.70
C GLY A 17 0.68 -1.99 -10.84
N PRO A 18 1.95 -2.38 -11.08
CA PRO A 18 3.10 -1.85 -10.34
C PRO A 18 3.26 -0.34 -10.40
N GLU A 19 2.96 0.31 -11.53
CA GLU A 19 3.03 1.77 -11.62
C GLU A 19 1.92 2.46 -10.82
N VAL A 20 0.68 2.00 -10.97
CA VAL A 20 -0.48 2.63 -10.29
C VAL A 20 -0.41 2.41 -8.78
N ILE A 21 -0.03 1.21 -8.33
CA ILE A 21 0.07 0.88 -6.91
C ILE A 21 1.19 1.67 -6.22
N ARG A 22 2.31 1.94 -6.90
CA ARG A 22 3.36 2.80 -6.37
C ARG A 22 2.84 4.21 -6.05
N GLU A 23 2.02 4.80 -6.93
CA GLU A 23 1.43 6.11 -6.67
C GLU A 23 0.35 6.06 -5.59
N ALA A 24 -0.45 4.99 -5.52
CA ALA A 24 -1.41 4.79 -4.43
C ALA A 24 -0.72 4.76 -3.06
N VAL A 25 0.43 4.08 -2.94
CA VAL A 25 1.24 4.08 -1.71
C VAL A 25 1.70 5.48 -1.34
N LYS A 26 2.12 6.31 -2.31
CA LYS A 26 2.49 7.71 -2.03
C LYS A 26 1.31 8.51 -1.47
N VAL A 27 0.11 8.31 -2.02
CA VAL A 27 -1.11 8.96 -1.50
C VAL A 27 -1.39 8.50 -0.07
N LEU A 28 -1.26 7.21 0.25
CA LEU A 28 -1.44 6.71 1.62
C LEU A 28 -0.44 7.35 2.59
N ARG A 29 0.83 7.48 2.19
CA ARG A 29 1.85 8.17 3.00
C ARG A 29 1.55 9.66 3.19
N ALA A 30 1.03 10.33 2.16
CA ALA A 30 0.58 11.71 2.29
C ALA A 30 -0.63 11.83 3.23
N VAL A 31 -1.58 10.90 3.21
CA VAL A 31 -2.71 10.88 4.15
C VAL A 31 -2.20 10.68 5.59
N GLU A 32 -1.30 9.73 5.81
CA GLU A 32 -0.66 9.47 7.11
C GLU A 32 0.06 10.70 7.67
N SER A 33 0.68 11.52 6.82
CA SER A 33 1.36 12.75 7.28
C SER A 33 0.40 13.87 7.70
N HIS A 34 -0.87 13.83 7.28
CA HIS A 34 -1.87 14.85 7.60
C HIS A 34 -2.88 14.43 8.67
N LEU A 35 -3.00 13.12 8.94
CA LEU A 35 -3.94 12.57 9.92
C LEU A 35 -3.17 11.96 11.11
N PRO A 36 -3.13 12.63 12.27
CA PRO A 36 -2.26 12.22 13.38
C PRO A 36 -2.61 10.84 13.95
N ASP A 37 -3.86 10.41 13.84
CA ASP A 37 -4.34 9.14 14.39
C ASP A 37 -4.39 7.98 13.37
N VAL A 38 -3.90 8.20 12.15
CA VAL A 38 -3.91 7.18 11.09
C VAL A 38 -2.48 6.72 10.81
N ARG A 39 -2.27 5.40 10.83
CA ARG A 39 -1.02 4.76 10.40
C ARG A 39 -1.29 3.64 9.40
N PHE A 40 -0.35 3.43 8.48
CA PHE A 40 -0.38 2.35 7.51
C PHE A 40 0.86 1.46 7.64
N SER A 41 0.64 0.20 8.02
CA SER A 41 1.62 -0.88 7.88
C SER A 41 1.41 -1.55 6.53
N LEU A 42 2.29 -1.24 5.58
CA LEU A 42 2.19 -1.74 4.21
C LEU A 42 3.24 -2.84 4.00
N THR A 43 2.81 -4.01 3.53
CA THR A 43 3.72 -5.09 3.14
C THR A 43 3.39 -5.53 1.74
N GLU A 44 4.37 -5.41 0.84
CA GLU A 44 4.23 -5.80 -0.55
C GLU A 44 4.49 -7.29 -0.74
N TYR A 45 3.66 -7.95 -1.53
CA TYR A 45 3.80 -9.37 -1.89
C TYR A 45 3.64 -9.55 -3.40
N PRO A 46 4.37 -10.53 -3.99
CA PRO A 46 4.13 -10.90 -5.38
C PRO A 46 2.73 -11.51 -5.52
N CYS A 47 2.08 -11.24 -6.66
CA CYS A 47 0.82 -11.87 -7.06
C CYS A 47 0.69 -11.92 -8.58
N GLY A 48 -0.23 -12.73 -9.11
CA GLY A 48 -0.43 -12.84 -10.56
C GLY A 48 0.74 -13.55 -11.25
N ALA A 49 1.05 -13.16 -12.49
CA ALA A 49 2.17 -13.72 -13.25
C ALA A 49 3.52 -13.47 -12.55
N ALA A 50 3.66 -12.35 -11.84
CA ALA A 50 4.83 -12.05 -11.01
C ALA A 50 5.04 -13.04 -9.84
N ALA A 51 4.03 -13.83 -9.45
CA ALA A 51 4.13 -14.86 -8.40
C ALA A 51 4.10 -16.31 -8.93
N TRP A 52 3.98 -16.49 -10.25
CA TRP A 52 3.88 -17.81 -10.87
C TRP A 52 5.25 -18.50 -11.06
N VAL A 53 6.33 -17.73 -10.97
CA VAL A 53 7.72 -18.17 -11.24
C VAL A 53 8.45 -18.68 -10.01
#